data_AF-I9AZV3-F1
#
_entry.id   AF-I9AZV3-F1
#
_cell.length_a   1.000
_cell.length_b   1.000
_cell.length_c   1.000
_cell.angle_alpha   90.00
_cell.angle_beta   90.00
_cell.angle_gamma   90.00
#
_symmetry.space_group_name_H-M   'P 1'
#
loop_
_entity.id
_entity.type
_entity.pdbx_description
1 polymer ?
#
loop_
_entity_poly.entity_id
_entity_poly.type
_entity_poly.pdbx_seq_one_letter_code
_entity_poly.pdbx_strand_id
1 'polypeptide(L)' 'MTACPVCNSNRAIGKVGAAQYYCWDCCIEFIIRGDDIKIFSVQPDGTLTLYLDPLETVAQ' A
#
# COMPACT_ATOMS: atom_id res chain seq x y z
N MET A 1 -7.44 3.65 14.41
CA MET A 1 -7.74 2.31 13.85
C MET A 1 -7.42 2.38 12.37
N THR A 2 -6.34 1.76 11.92
CA THR A 2 -5.91 1.83 10.52
C THR A 2 -6.78 0.91 9.68
N ALA A 3 -7.40 1.45 8.64
CA ALA A 3 -8.24 0.72 7.70
C ALA A 3 -7.57 0.71 6.32
N CYS A 4 -7.77 -0.36 5.55
CA CYS A 4 -7.19 -0.47 4.22
C CYS A 4 -7.86 0.56 3.31
N PRO A 5 -7.12 1.41 2.58
CA PRO A 5 -7.74 2.41 1.70
C PRO A 5 -8.46 1.79 0.48
N VAL A 6 -8.24 0.49 0.20
CA VAL A 6 -8.86 -0.21 -0.94
C VAL A 6 -10.10 -0.99 -0.53
N CYS A 7 -10.02 -1.87 0.47
CA CYS A 7 -11.16 -2.69 0.92
C CYS A 7 -11.88 -2.14 2.15
N ASN A 8 -11.40 -1.03 2.74
CA ASN A 8 -11.87 -0.49 4.03
C ASN A 8 -11.84 -1.48 5.21
N SER A 9 -11.23 -2.65 5.01
CA SER A 9 -11.12 -3.68 6.03
C SER A 9 -9.98 -3.36 6.99
N ASN A 10 -10.23 -3.60 8.28
CA ASN A 10 -9.29 -3.38 9.38
C ASN A 10 -8.78 -4.70 9.99
N ARG A 11 -9.28 -5.85 9.50
CA ARG A 11 -8.82 -7.19 9.92
C ARG A 11 -7.66 -7.72 9.09
N ALA A 12 -7.60 -7.36 7.81
CA ALA A 12 -6.60 -7.87 6.88
C ALA A 12 -5.28 -7.08 6.89
N ILE A 13 -5.13 -6.10 7.79
CA ILE A 13 -3.97 -5.22 7.83
C ILE A 13 -2.96 -5.72 8.87
N GLY A 14 -1.75 -6.04 8.41
CA GLY A 14 -0.56 -6.25 9.23
C GLY A 14 0.28 -4.97 9.31
N LYS A 15 0.94 -4.73 10.45
CA LYS A 15 1.95 -3.67 10.58
C LYS A 15 3.31 -4.25 10.17
N VAL A 16 3.92 -3.68 9.14
CA VAL A 16 5.22 -4.14 8.61
C VAL A 16 6.37 -3.30 9.15
N GLY A 17 6.14 -2.00 9.37
CA GLY A 17 7.18 -1.05 9.78
C GLY A 17 6.65 0.14 10.60
N ALA A 18 7.50 1.16 10.74
CA ALA A 18 7.13 2.41 11.41
C ALA A 18 6.17 3.22 10.53
N ALA A 19 4.88 3.16 10.88
CA ALA A 19 3.77 3.75 10.13
C ALA A 19 3.56 3.16 8.71
N GLN A 20 4.01 1.92 8.51
CA GLN A 20 3.84 1.15 7.29
C GLN A 20 2.99 -0.09 7.57
N TYR A 21 2.04 -0.34 6.69
CA TYR A 21 0.98 -1.31 6.86
C TYR A 21 0.79 -2.09 5.56
N TYR A 22 0.51 -3.38 5.67
CA TYR A 22 0.26 -4.25 4.54
C TYR A 22 -1.10 -4.91 4.66
N CYS A 23 -1.90 -4.86 3.59
CA CYS A 23 -3.16 -5.56 3.51
C CYS A 23 -2.99 -6.89 2.76
N TRP A 24 -3.17 -8.00 3.46
CA TRP A 24 -3.13 -9.36 2.90
C TRP A 24 -4.17 -9.57 1.80
N ASP A 25 -5.34 -8.94 1.93
CA ASP A 25 -6.51 -9.22 1.08
C ASP A 25 -6.42 -8.49 -0.26
N CYS A 26 -5.92 -7.26 -0.22
CA CYS A 26 -5.71 -6.43 -1.41
C CYS A 26 -4.31 -6.56 -2.00
N CYS A 27 -3.39 -7.26 -1.33
CA CYS A 27 -1.96 -7.29 -1.68
C CYS A 27 -1.42 -5.88 -1.90
N ILE A 28 -1.68 -4.96 -0.97
CA ILE A 28 -1.15 -3.59 -1.02
C ILE A 28 -0.40 -3.26 0.25
N GLU A 29 0.64 -2.46 0.12
CA GLU A 29 1.34 -1.82 1.21
C GLU A 29 1.05 -0.32 1.21
N PHE A 30 0.84 0.27 2.38
CA PHE A 30 0.65 1.71 2.48
C PHE A 30 1.38 2.28 3.69
N ILE A 31 1.88 3.50 3.53
CA ILE A 31 2.65 4.24 4.53
C ILE A 31 1.88 5.50 4.87
N ILE A 32 1.68 5.75 6.17
CA ILE A 32 0.99 6.93 6.69
C ILE A 32 2.03 7.81 7.40
N ARG A 33 2.33 8.97 6.84
CA ARG A 33 3.24 9.96 7.46
C ARG A 33 2.50 11.29 7.63
N GLY A 34 1.82 11.43 8.76
CA GLY A 34 1.04 12.64 9.05
C GLY A 34 -0.15 12.76 8.10
N ASP A 35 -0.11 13.72 7.19
CA ASP A 35 -1.14 13.96 6.15
C ASP A 35 -0.85 13.17 4.86
N ASP A 36 0.40 12.75 4.65
CA ASP A 36 0.81 12.01 3.46
C ASP A 36 0.51 10.52 3.59
N ILE A 37 -0.22 9.98 2.61
CA ILE A 37 -0.45 8.54 2.46
C ILE A 37 0.16 8.09 1.14
N LYS A 38 1.10 7.15 1.20
CA LYS A 38 1.64 6.46 0.01
C LYS A 38 1.09 5.05 -0.04
N ILE A 39 0.63 4.63 -1.21
CA ILE A 39 0.07 3.30 -1.43
C ILE A 39 0.88 2.63 -2.54
N PHE A 40 1.26 1.38 -2.30
CA PHE A 40 2.03 0.52 -3.17
C PHE A 40 1.25 -0.78 -3.38
N SER A 41 1.00 -1.17 -4.63
CA SER A 41 0.47 -2.47 -4.97
C SER A 41 1.60 -3.50 -5.03
N VAL A 42 1.41 -4.63 -4.37
CA VAL A 42 2.35 -5.76 -4.37
C VAL A 42 1.95 -6.70 -5.50
N GLN A 43 2.82 -6.84 -6.49
CA GLN A 43 2.63 -7.77 -7.58
C GLN A 43 2.88 -9.22 -7.14
N PRO A 44 2.37 -10.21 -7.89
CA PRO A 44 2.49 -11.62 -7.54
C PRO A 44 3.94 -12.12 -7.40
N ASP A 45 4.88 -11.47 -8.08
CA ASP A 45 6.32 -11.74 -7.99
C ASP A 45 6.99 -11.05 -6.79
N GLY A 46 6.26 -10.20 -6.06
CA GLY A 46 6.74 -9.44 -4.90
C GLY A 46 7.22 -8.03 -5.23
N THR A 47 7.14 -7.60 -6.49
CA THR A 47 7.47 -6.22 -6.87
C THR A 47 6.46 -5.22 -6.32
N LEU A 48 6.95 -4.09 -5.80
CA LEU A 48 6.11 -3.00 -5.31
C LEU A 48 5.97 -1.92 -6.39
N THR A 49 4.73 -1.66 -6.81
CA THR A 49 4.38 -0.59 -7.75
C THR A 49 3.55 0.46 -7.04
N LEU A 50 3.75 1.75 -7.36
CA LEU A 50 2.96 2.79 -6.72
C LEU A 50 1.53 2.79 -7.28
N TYR A 51 0.54 2.81 -6.39
CA TYR A 51 -0.89 2.73 -6.77
C TYR A 51 -1.42 4.02 -7.42
N LEU A 52 -0.73 5.14 -7.24
CA LEU A 52 -1.15 6.50 -7.62
C LEU A 52 -0.10 7.24 -8.46
N ASP A 53 0.65 6.52 -9.29
CA ASP A 53 1.56 7.18 -10.23
C ASP A 53 0.84 7.44 -11.56
N PRO A 54 0.42 8.69 -11.85
CA PRO A 54 0.12 9.11 -13.23
C PRO A 54 1.38 9.12 -14.12
N LEU A 55 2.54 8.71 -13.57
CA LEU A 55 3.85 8.66 -14.23
C LEU A 55 4.42 7.24 -14.31
N GLU A 56 3.57 6.20 -14.47
CA GLU A 56 4.00 4.96 -15.13
C GLU A 56 4.26 5.22 -16.62
N THR A 57 5.26 6.06 -16.92
CA THR A 57 5.80 6.32 -18.26
C THR A 57 7.34 6.42 -18.24
N VAL A 58 8.01 6.27 -17.09
CA VAL A 58 9.48 6.37 -17.05
C VAL A 58 10.14 5.28 -16.21
N ALA A 59 10.05 4.03 -16.67
CA ALA A 59 11.11 3.04 -16.48
C ALA A 59 10.93 1.90 -17.49
N GLN A 60 11.18 2.21 -18.77
CA GLN A 60 11.66 1.24 -19.76
C GLN A 60 13.19 1.18 -19.67
#